data_AF-A0AAW2J2M4-F1
#
_entry.id   AF-A0AAW2J2M4-F1
#
_cell.length_a   1.000
_cell.length_b   1.000
_cell.length_c   1.000
_cell.angle_alpha   90.00
_cell.angle_beta   90.00
_cell.angle_gamma   90.00
#
_symmetry.space_group_name_H-M   'P 1'
#
loop_
_entity.id
_entity.type
_entity.pdbx_description
1 polymer ?
#
loop_
_entity_poly.entity_id
_entity_poly.type
_entity_poly.pdbx_seq_one_letter_code
_entity_poly.pdbx_strand_id
1 'polypeptide(L)'
;MVRGRDACWEHCVLIDAARQKVRCNYCQREFSGGVYRMKFHLAQIRNKDIVPCTEVPNDVRDHIQGILSTHKKQKTWKRQRVEQVVNGQQNSSSASGGAPPNRVSSEQNGSVCPSLLFPHASPSPQPEPVVYDVQNQKQENADKKIALFFFYNAIPFSAATSTYYQQMVDAIRECGVGYRAPSSEKLR
;
A
#
# COMPACT_ATOMS: atom_id res chain seq x y z
N MET A 1 12.84 18.28 9.97
CA MET A 1 11.74 17.90 9.05
C MET A 1 11.70 18.88 7.89
N VAL A 2 12.56 18.69 6.89
CA VAL A 2 12.54 19.50 5.67
C VAL A 2 11.44 18.94 4.80
N ARG A 3 10.33 19.68 4.63
CA ARG A 3 9.35 19.37 3.58
C ARG A 3 10.15 19.29 2.30
N GLY A 4 10.24 18.09 1.71
CA GLY A 4 11.02 17.83 0.50
C GLY A 4 10.73 18.94 -0.50
N ARG A 5 11.80 19.64 -0.90
CA ARG A 5 11.81 20.76 -1.85
C ARG A 5 10.76 20.45 -2.93
N ASP A 6 9.64 21.19 -2.98
CA ASP A 6 8.59 20.87 -3.95
C ASP A 6 9.23 20.93 -5.34
N ALA A 7 9.33 19.80 -6.04
CA ALA A 7 9.93 19.70 -7.37
C ALA A 7 9.31 20.70 -8.37
N CYS A 8 8.09 21.17 -8.09
CA CYS A 8 7.44 22.22 -8.87
C CYS A 8 8.18 23.57 -8.85
N TRP A 9 8.91 23.91 -7.78
CA TRP A 9 9.68 25.16 -7.70
C TRP A 9 10.87 25.20 -8.65
N GLU A 10 11.35 24.06 -9.14
CA GLU A 10 12.39 24.02 -10.18
C GLU A 10 11.83 24.47 -11.55
N HIS A 11 10.51 24.46 -11.70
CA HIS A 11 9.79 24.72 -12.94
C HIS A 11 8.96 26.01 -12.91
N CYS A 12 8.97 26.74 -11.79
CA CYS A 12 8.28 28.02 -11.65
C CYS A 12 8.97 28.97 -10.69
N VAL A 13 8.84 30.27 -10.95
CA VAL A 13 9.40 31.32 -10.10
C VAL A 13 8.29 32.05 -9.35
N LEU A 14 8.50 32.32 -8.07
CA LEU A 14 7.61 33.20 -7.28
C LEU A 14 7.86 34.66 -7.70
N ILE A 15 6.81 35.33 -8.17
CA ILE A 15 6.89 36.74 -8.61
C ILE A 15 6.42 37.69 -7.50
N ASP A 16 5.37 37.29 -6.78
CA ASP A 16 4.79 38.12 -5.71
C ASP A 16 4.40 37.23 -4.53
N ALA A 17 5.12 37.40 -3.42
CA ALA A 17 4.88 36.65 -2.19
C ALA A 17 3.59 37.10 -1.49
N ALA A 18 3.22 38.38 -1.56
CA ALA A 18 2.02 38.91 -0.92
C ALA A 18 0.76 38.36 -1.61
N ARG A 19 0.80 38.21 -2.94
CA ARG A 19 -0.33 37.71 -3.74
C ARG A 19 -0.22 36.23 -4.14
N GLN A 20 0.82 35.54 -3.68
CA GLN A 20 1.13 34.15 -4.04
C GLN A 20 1.09 33.95 -5.57
N LYS A 21 1.69 34.88 -6.32
CA LYS A 21 1.77 34.79 -7.78
C LYS A 21 3.01 34.04 -8.21
N VAL A 22 2.82 33.06 -9.09
CA VAL A 22 3.91 32.24 -9.64
C VAL A 22 3.91 32.31 -11.16
N ARG A 23 5.10 32.33 -11.76
CA ARG A 23 5.30 32.34 -13.21
C ARG A 23 5.88 31.01 -13.67
N CYS A 24 5.34 30.48 -14.77
CA CYS A 24 5.81 29.26 -15.39
C CYS A 24 7.10 29.53 -16.19
N ASN A 25 8.14 28.68 -16.04
CA ASN A 25 9.41 28.89 -16.74
C ASN A 25 9.33 28.58 -18.24
N TYR A 26 8.32 27.82 -18.68
CA TYR A 26 8.18 27.37 -20.08
C TYR A 26 7.36 28.34 -20.92
N CYS A 27 6.11 28.61 -20.53
CA CYS A 27 5.23 29.52 -21.29
C CYS A 27 5.14 30.94 -20.72
N GLN A 28 5.90 31.25 -19.66
CA GLN A 28 5.95 32.56 -19.00
C GLN A 28 4.60 33.10 -18.48
N ARG A 29 3.54 32.29 -18.47
CA ARG A 29 2.24 32.68 -17.92
C ARG A 29 2.28 32.77 -16.40
N GLU A 30 1.58 33.77 -15.88
CA GLU A 30 1.44 34.03 -14.46
C GLU A 30 0.12 33.46 -13.91
N PHE A 31 0.21 32.81 -12.76
CA PHE A 31 -0.94 32.24 -12.07
C PHE A 31 -1.04 32.83 -10.67
N SER A 32 -2.23 33.28 -10.31
CA SER A 32 -2.59 33.68 -8.94
C SER A 32 -3.19 32.48 -8.19
N GLY A 33 -2.81 32.28 -6.93
CA GLY A 33 -3.23 31.15 -6.10
C GLY A 33 -2.14 30.10 -5.81
N GLY A 34 -0.87 30.49 -5.97
CA GLY A 34 0.29 29.71 -5.55
C GLY A 34 0.62 28.48 -6.40
N VAL A 35 1.51 27.64 -5.87
CA VAL A 35 2.10 26.48 -6.57
C VAL A 35 1.08 25.40 -6.94
N TYR A 36 -0.10 25.38 -6.30
CA TYR A 36 -1.14 24.39 -6.58
C TYR A 36 -1.60 24.45 -8.04
N ARG A 37 -1.99 25.63 -8.53
CA ARG A 37 -2.46 25.80 -9.92
C ARG A 37 -1.33 25.55 -10.92
N MET A 38 -0.10 25.90 -10.55
CA MET A 38 1.10 25.62 -11.34
C MET A 38 1.32 24.13 -11.56
N LYS A 39 1.12 23.29 -10.53
CA LYS A 39 1.23 21.81 -10.67
C LYS A 39 0.29 21.27 -11.77
N PHE A 40 -0.95 21.75 -11.85
CA PHE A 40 -1.90 21.33 -12.90
C PHE A 40 -1.54 21.86 -14.29
N HIS A 41 -1.03 23.10 -14.36
CA HIS A 41 -0.55 23.71 -15.59
C HIS A 41 0.62 22.92 -16.19
N LEU A 42 1.61 22.54 -15.36
CA LEU A 42 2.79 21.77 -15.76
C LEU A 42 2.47 20.31 -16.10
N ALA A 43 1.58 19.66 -15.32
CA ALA A 43 1.13 18.30 -15.60
C ALA A 43 0.18 18.19 -16.80
N GLN A 44 -0.15 19.31 -17.45
CA GLN A 44 -1.11 19.40 -18.56
C GLN A 44 -2.47 18.72 -18.29
N ILE A 45 -2.90 18.68 -17.03
CA ILE A 45 -4.18 18.10 -16.66
C ILE A 45 -5.27 19.13 -16.95
N ARG A 46 -6.18 18.78 -17.86
CA ARG A 46 -7.32 19.65 -18.23
C ARG A 46 -8.26 19.81 -17.04
N ASN A 47 -8.26 20.99 -16.43
CA ASN A 47 -9.24 21.45 -15.45
C ASN A 47 -9.93 22.70 -16.01
N LYS A 48 -11.22 22.90 -15.68
CA LYS A 48 -12.04 23.99 -16.24
C LYS A 48 -11.42 25.39 -16.10
N ASP A 49 -10.62 25.61 -15.05
CA ASP A 49 -10.07 26.93 -14.71
C ASP A 49 -8.56 27.07 -14.96
N ILE A 50 -7.89 26.06 -15.54
CA ILE A 50 -6.43 26.06 -15.70
C ILE A 50 -6.06 25.62 -17.12
N VAL A 51 -5.49 26.55 -17.89
CA VAL A 51 -4.99 26.28 -19.23
C VAL A 51 -3.68 25.49 -19.10
N PRO A 52 -3.54 24.30 -19.72
CA PRO A 52 -2.30 23.52 -19.67
C PRO A 52 -1.17 24.22 -20.43
N CYS A 53 0.07 23.96 -20.01
CA CYS A 53 1.24 24.48 -20.71
C CYS A 53 1.53 23.64 -21.96
N THR A 54 1.68 24.22 -23.15
CA THR A 54 2.08 23.49 -24.36
C THR A 54 3.59 23.27 -24.45
N GLU A 55 4.37 24.13 -23.79
CA GLU A 55 5.83 24.21 -23.90
C GLU A 55 6.59 23.34 -22.88
N VAL A 56 5.87 22.56 -22.05
CA VAL A 56 6.49 21.73 -21.01
C VAL A 56 6.98 20.40 -21.62
N PRO A 57 8.27 20.04 -21.45
CA PRO A 57 8.82 18.75 -21.87
C PRO A 57 8.07 17.58 -21.25
N ASN A 58 7.97 16.46 -21.99
CA ASN A 58 7.24 15.27 -21.54
C ASN A 58 7.79 14.73 -20.21
N ASP A 59 9.12 14.69 -20.04
CA ASP A 59 9.77 14.21 -18.81
C ASP A 59 9.31 14.99 -17.56
N VAL A 60 9.26 16.32 -17.67
CA VAL A 60 8.79 17.21 -16.60
C VAL A 60 7.31 17.02 -16.34
N ARG A 61 6.51 16.88 -17.40
CA ARG A 61 5.06 16.62 -17.29
C ARG A 61 4.79 15.32 -16.54
N ASP A 62 5.45 14.24 -16.95
CA ASP A 62 5.30 12.90 -16.35
C ASP A 62 5.78 12.89 -14.91
N HIS A 63 6.88 13.58 -14.61
CA HIS A 63 7.39 13.74 -13.25
C HIS A 63 6.37 14.44 -12.34
N ILE A 64 5.84 15.60 -12.75
CA ILE A 64 4.85 16.34 -11.97
C ILE A 64 3.52 15.58 -11.89
N GLN A 65 3.12 14.89 -12.95
CA GLN A 65 1.92 14.04 -12.96
C GLN A 65 2.06 12.83 -12.01
N GLY A 66 3.26 12.24 -11.91
CA GLY A 66 3.58 11.18 -10.96
C GLY A 66 3.45 11.65 -9.51
N ILE A 67 3.94 12.86 -9.20
CA ILE A 67 3.79 13.48 -7.87
C ILE A 67 2.31 13.70 -7.52
N LEU A 68 1.52 14.25 -8.46
CA LEU A 68 0.08 14.46 -8.25
C LEU A 68 -0.70 13.13 -8.12
N SER A 69 -0.30 12.11 -8.89
CA SER A 69 -0.95 10.80 -8.90
C SER A 69 -0.64 9.98 -7.65
N THR A 70 0.55 10.14 -7.07
CA THR A 70 0.92 9.52 -5.79
C THR A 70 0.00 10.02 -4.66
N HIS A 71 -0.42 11.28 -4.71
CA HIS A 71 -1.42 11.83 -3.80
C HIS A 71 -2.86 11.34 -4.11
N LYS A 72 -3.20 11.05 -5.37
CA LYS A 72 -4.46 10.37 -5.75
C LYS A 72 -4.50 8.92 -5.30
N LYS A 73 -3.41 8.15 -5.38
CA LYS A 73 -3.33 6.79 -4.84
C LYS A 73 -3.50 6.77 -3.31
N GLN A 74 -3.01 7.81 -2.62
CA GLN A 74 -3.30 8.04 -1.18
C GLN A 74 -4.73 8.50 -0.86
N LYS A 75 -5.50 9.06 -1.82
CA LYS A 75 -6.92 9.42 -1.64
C LYS A 75 -7.90 8.34 -2.10
N THR A 76 -7.61 7.63 -3.20
CA THR A 76 -8.50 6.60 -3.76
C THR A 76 -8.50 5.31 -2.93
N TRP A 77 -7.38 4.96 -2.27
CA TRP A 77 -7.38 3.84 -1.32
C TRP A 77 -8.18 4.14 -0.03
N LYS A 78 -8.50 5.41 0.25
CA LYS A 78 -9.28 5.81 1.43
C LYS A 78 -10.80 5.76 1.21
N ARG A 79 -11.28 5.69 -0.03
CA ARG A 79 -12.74 5.78 -0.31
C ARG A 79 -13.37 4.46 -0.77
N GLN A 80 -12.60 3.48 -1.25
CA GLN A 80 -13.14 2.22 -1.76
C GLN A 80 -13.13 1.05 -0.76
N ARG A 81 -12.87 1.28 0.53
CA ARG A 81 -12.86 0.20 1.55
C ARG A 81 -13.74 0.47 2.76
N VAL A 82 -14.85 1.18 2.55
CA VAL A 82 -15.87 1.39 3.61
C VAL A 82 -17.21 0.72 3.27
N GLU A 83 -17.45 0.27 2.04
CA GLU A 83 -18.77 -0.25 1.61
C GLU A 83 -18.83 -1.76 1.29
N GLN A 84 -17.92 -2.58 1.82
CA GLN A 84 -18.04 -4.05 1.69
C GLN A 84 -17.78 -4.78 3.01
N VAL A 85 -18.44 -4.37 4.08
CA VAL A 85 -18.54 -5.19 5.32
C VAL A 85 -19.93 -5.03 5.94
N VAL A 86 -21.00 -5.20 5.17
CA VAL A 86 -22.34 -5.50 5.70
C VAL A 86 -23.02 -6.42 4.70
N ASN A 87 -22.85 -7.73 4.84
CA ASN A 87 -23.93 -8.72 4.81
C ASN A 87 -23.34 -10.13 4.99
N GLY A 88 -22.84 -10.42 6.20
CA GLY A 88 -22.58 -11.79 6.63
C GLY A 88 -23.75 -12.21 7.51
N GLN A 89 -24.72 -12.93 6.95
CA GLN A 89 -25.85 -13.43 7.72
C GLN A 89 -26.09 -14.91 7.39
N GLN A 90 -25.83 -15.73 8.42
CA GLN A 90 -26.41 -17.03 8.84
C GLN A 90 -26.36 -18.23 7.87
N ASN A 91 -25.63 -19.32 8.15
CA ASN A 91 -25.69 -20.32 9.24
C ASN A 91 -26.59 -21.54 8.90
N SER A 92 -25.92 -22.71 8.79
CA SER A 92 -26.31 -24.10 9.16
C SER A 92 -27.62 -24.71 8.59
N SER A 93 -27.81 -26.02 8.37
CA SER A 93 -27.43 -27.20 9.18
C SER A 93 -27.65 -28.52 8.42
N SER A 94 -26.84 -29.54 8.78
CA SER A 94 -27.15 -30.96 9.12
C SER A 94 -28.13 -31.87 8.34
N ALA A 95 -27.68 -33.08 7.97
CA ALA A 95 -28.32 -34.40 8.17
C ALA A 95 -27.44 -35.52 7.54
N SER A 96 -26.82 -36.42 8.31
CA SER A 96 -27.30 -37.76 8.73
C SER A 96 -27.51 -38.79 7.61
N GLY A 97 -26.71 -39.87 7.67
CA GLY A 97 -27.17 -41.25 7.44
C GLY A 97 -26.78 -41.91 6.11
N GLY A 98 -26.08 -43.05 6.19
CA GLY A 98 -26.11 -44.10 5.15
C GLY A 98 -24.77 -44.74 4.81
N ALA A 99 -24.47 -45.89 5.41
CA ALA A 99 -23.64 -46.96 4.83
C ALA A 99 -24.59 -48.16 4.55
N PRO A 100 -24.16 -49.33 4.00
CA PRO A 100 -23.00 -49.77 3.18
C PRO A 100 -23.54 -50.55 1.90
N PRO A 101 -22.94 -51.59 1.25
CA PRO A 101 -21.68 -52.31 1.50
C PRO A 101 -20.83 -52.85 0.31
N ASN A 102 -19.64 -53.34 0.69
CA ASN A 102 -18.91 -54.53 0.22
C ASN A 102 -18.22 -54.59 -1.15
N ARG A 103 -16.87 -54.63 -1.12
CA ARG A 103 -16.07 -55.65 -1.83
C ARG A 103 -14.67 -55.84 -1.20
N VAL A 104 -14.56 -56.88 -0.36
CA VAL A 104 -13.51 -57.94 -0.24
C VAL A 104 -12.61 -58.05 -1.50
N SER A 105 -11.30 -58.36 -1.51
CA SER A 105 -10.23 -58.70 -0.54
C SER A 105 -8.87 -58.74 -1.29
N SER A 106 -7.79 -58.97 -0.51
CA SER A 106 -6.49 -59.61 -0.85
C SER A 106 -5.38 -58.73 -1.44
N GLU A 107 -4.32 -58.47 -0.64
CA GLU A 107 -3.02 -59.20 -0.62
C GLU A 107 -2.13 -58.72 -1.79
N GLN A 108 -0.89 -58.24 -1.63
CA GLN A 108 0.27 -58.90 -1.05
C GLN A 108 1.53 -58.03 -1.23
N ASN A 109 2.55 -58.35 -0.43
CA ASN A 109 3.88 -57.75 -0.32
C ASN A 109 4.70 -57.68 -1.62
N GLY A 110 5.64 -56.71 -1.67
CA GLY A 110 7.04 -57.03 -1.99
C GLY A 110 7.72 -56.31 -3.16
N SER A 111 8.87 -55.71 -2.82
CA SER A 111 10.15 -55.87 -3.52
C SER A 111 10.65 -54.79 -4.51
N VAL A 112 11.65 -54.04 -4.02
CA VAL A 112 12.98 -53.77 -4.60
C VAL A 112 13.11 -53.49 -6.10
N CYS A 113 13.62 -52.29 -6.43
CA CYS A 113 14.45 -52.06 -7.62
C CYS A 113 15.69 -51.22 -7.23
N PRO A 114 16.93 -51.69 -7.52
CA PRO A 114 18.15 -50.93 -7.29
C PRO A 114 18.54 -50.05 -8.49
N SER A 115 19.41 -49.10 -8.17
CA SER A 115 19.93 -47.98 -8.96
C SER A 115 20.85 -48.37 -10.13
N LEU A 116 21.50 -47.35 -10.72
CA LEU A 116 22.63 -47.31 -11.68
C LEU A 116 22.15 -46.91 -13.10
N LEU A 117 22.60 -45.84 -13.80
CA LEU A 117 23.93 -45.22 -13.98
C LEU A 117 23.83 -43.74 -14.49
N PHE A 118 24.92 -42.98 -14.27
CA PHE A 118 25.22 -41.52 -14.35
C PHE A 118 25.53 -40.95 -15.77
N PRO A 119 26.12 -39.72 -15.98
CA PRO A 119 25.83 -38.33 -15.54
C PRO A 119 25.91 -37.23 -16.67
N HIS A 120 25.66 -35.98 -16.26
CA HIS A 120 26.17 -34.68 -16.77
C HIS A 120 25.37 -33.85 -17.80
N ALA A 121 24.75 -32.76 -17.33
CA ALA A 121 24.75 -31.46 -18.00
C ALA A 121 24.40 -30.34 -16.99
N SER A 122 25.33 -29.40 -16.84
CA SER A 122 25.19 -28.19 -16.01
C SER A 122 24.04 -27.31 -16.50
N PRO A 123 23.15 -26.79 -15.63
CA PRO A 123 22.36 -25.61 -15.94
C PRO A 123 23.04 -24.37 -15.36
N SER A 124 23.23 -23.39 -16.23
CA SER A 124 23.55 -21.98 -15.95
C SER A 124 22.80 -21.43 -14.72
N PRO A 125 23.37 -20.49 -13.94
CA PRO A 125 22.63 -19.77 -12.91
C PRO A 125 21.44 -19.04 -13.56
N GLN A 126 20.24 -19.55 -13.32
CA GLN A 126 18.99 -18.85 -13.59
C GLN A 126 18.80 -17.80 -12.48
N PRO A 127 18.24 -16.61 -12.78
CA PRO A 127 17.96 -15.62 -11.76
C PRO A 127 16.98 -16.18 -10.72
N GLU A 128 17.41 -16.16 -9.46
CA GLU A 128 16.65 -16.60 -8.28
C GLU A 128 15.20 -16.06 -8.33
N PRO A 129 14.18 -16.92 -8.15
CA PRO A 129 12.82 -16.44 -7.98
C PRO A 129 12.78 -15.70 -6.64
N VAL A 130 12.57 -14.38 -6.70
CA VAL A 130 12.32 -13.55 -5.52
C VAL A 130 11.04 -14.06 -4.88
N VAL A 131 11.16 -14.93 -3.88
CA VAL A 131 10.06 -15.33 -3.00
C VAL A 131 9.66 -14.10 -2.20
N TYR A 132 8.76 -13.30 -2.77
CA TYR A 132 8.01 -12.31 -1.99
C TYR A 132 7.11 -13.09 -1.04
N ASP A 133 7.64 -13.32 0.16
CA ASP A 133 6.96 -14.00 1.24
C ASP A 133 5.68 -13.22 1.64
N VAL A 134 4.53 -13.88 1.54
CA VAL A 134 3.21 -13.28 1.82
C VAL A 134 3.08 -12.84 3.29
N GLN A 135 3.88 -13.40 4.21
CA GLN A 135 3.90 -13.02 5.61
C GLN A 135 4.55 -11.65 5.80
N ASN A 136 5.64 -11.37 5.07
CA ASN A 136 6.31 -10.07 5.07
C ASN A 136 5.33 -8.94 4.67
N GLN A 137 4.43 -9.20 3.72
CA GLN A 137 3.46 -8.18 3.30
C GLN A 137 2.41 -7.85 4.38
N LYS A 138 1.97 -8.84 5.18
CA LYS A 138 1.04 -8.58 6.29
C LYS A 138 1.71 -7.75 7.38
N GLN A 139 2.97 -8.06 7.68
CA GLN A 139 3.77 -7.34 8.66
C GLN A 139 4.06 -5.90 8.20
N GLU A 140 4.54 -5.70 6.97
CA GLU A 140 4.75 -4.38 6.38
C GLU A 140 3.47 -3.53 6.41
N ASN A 141 2.31 -4.14 6.13
CA ASN A 141 1.04 -3.43 6.22
C ASN A 141 0.68 -3.03 7.66
N ALA A 142 0.95 -3.89 8.65
CA ALA A 142 0.76 -3.55 10.06
C ALA A 142 1.68 -2.41 10.49
N ASP A 143 2.97 -2.50 10.18
CA ASP A 143 4.00 -1.50 10.51
C ASP A 143 3.64 -0.14 9.91
N LYS A 144 3.22 -0.11 8.64
CA LYS A 144 2.76 1.11 7.97
C LYS A 144 1.56 1.74 8.69
N LYS A 145 0.61 0.93 9.18
CA LYS A 145 -0.58 1.44 9.89
C LYS A 145 -0.21 2.01 11.26
N ILE A 146 0.68 1.34 11.98
CA ILE A 146 1.24 1.80 13.25
C ILE A 146 1.97 3.13 13.05
N ALA A 147 2.88 3.21 12.06
CA ALA A 147 3.61 4.43 11.76
C ALA A 147 2.69 5.62 11.42
N LEU A 148 1.62 5.37 10.65
CA LEU A 148 0.62 6.39 10.35
C LEU A 148 -0.15 6.85 11.59
N PHE A 149 -0.49 5.93 12.51
CA PHE A 149 -1.15 6.28 13.77
C PHE A 149 -0.30 7.24 14.61
N PHE A 150 1.00 6.96 14.74
CA PHE A 150 1.94 7.84 15.43
C PHE A 150 2.01 9.21 14.76
N PHE A 151 2.19 9.23 13.44
CA PHE A 151 2.32 10.46 12.69
C PHE A 151 1.08 11.36 12.77
N TYR A 152 -0.12 10.82 12.56
CA TYR A 152 -1.36 11.63 12.54
C TYR A 152 -1.80 12.12 13.91
N ASN A 153 -1.46 11.39 14.98
CA ASN A 153 -1.75 11.81 16.35
C ASN A 153 -0.59 12.55 17.02
N ALA A 154 0.47 12.89 16.25
CA ALA A 154 1.68 13.56 16.74
C ALA A 154 2.32 12.85 17.95
N ILE A 155 2.26 11.51 17.98
CA ILE A 155 2.90 10.70 19.01
C ILE A 155 4.39 10.58 18.67
N PRO A 156 5.31 10.96 19.58
CA PRO A 156 6.75 10.76 19.36
C PRO A 156 7.07 9.29 19.13
N PHE A 157 7.95 8.98 18.18
CA PHE A 157 8.35 7.59 17.91
C PHE A 157 9.05 6.92 19.10
N SER A 158 9.58 7.70 20.05
CA SER A 158 10.06 7.19 21.35
C SER A 158 8.97 6.48 22.16
N ALA A 159 7.68 6.73 21.92
CA ALA A 159 6.62 5.97 22.59
C ALA A 159 6.66 4.47 22.22
N ALA A 160 7.23 4.10 21.06
CA ALA A 160 7.39 2.69 20.67
C ALA A 160 8.47 1.95 21.50
N THR A 161 9.37 2.68 22.17
CA THR A 161 10.35 2.08 23.11
C THR A 161 9.78 1.89 24.51
N SER A 162 8.56 2.35 24.76
CA SER A 162 7.88 2.17 26.04
C SER A 162 7.49 0.71 26.25
N THR A 163 7.66 0.21 27.46
CA THR A 163 7.17 -1.13 27.85
C THR A 163 5.67 -1.25 27.65
N TYR A 164 4.90 -0.17 27.84
CA TYR A 164 3.46 -0.16 27.62
C TYR A 164 3.07 -0.35 26.15
N TYR A 165 3.88 0.15 25.21
CA TYR A 165 3.64 -0.08 23.79
C TYR A 165 3.83 -1.56 23.43
N GLN A 166 4.90 -2.18 23.95
CA GLN A 166 5.15 -3.61 23.74
C GLN A 166 4.05 -4.48 24.35
N GLN A 167 3.66 -4.20 25.61
CA GLN A 167 2.54 -4.90 26.27
C GLN A 167 1.23 -4.79 25.49
N MET A 168 0.92 -3.62 24.91
CA MET A 168 -0.25 -3.44 24.06
C MET A 168 -0.19 -4.32 22.81
N VAL A 169 0.96 -4.36 22.13
CA VAL A 169 1.13 -5.18 20.91
C VAL A 169 1.08 -6.68 21.24
N ASP A 170 1.72 -7.10 22.32
CA ASP A 170 1.71 -8.50 22.79
C ASP A 170 0.29 -8.95 23.15
N ALA A 171 -0.47 -8.14 23.90
CA ALA A 171 -1.85 -8.45 24.25
C ALA A 171 -2.75 -8.58 23.00
N ILE A 172 -2.56 -7.71 21.99
CA ILE A 172 -3.29 -7.80 20.71
C ILE A 172 -2.92 -9.09 19.98
N ARG A 173 -1.63 -9.48 19.98
CA ARG A 173 -1.15 -10.73 19.37
C ARG A 173 -1.79 -11.95 20.04
N GLU A 174 -1.85 -11.97 21.37
CA GLU A 174 -2.46 -13.06 22.15
C GLU A 174 -3.96 -13.23 21.90
N CYS A 175 -4.70 -12.13 21.67
CA CYS A 175 -6.12 -12.20 21.32
C CYS A 175 -6.37 -12.91 19.96
N GLY A 176 -5.43 -12.80 19.02
CA GLY A 176 -5.52 -13.42 17.72
C GLY A 176 -6.56 -12.82 16.78
N VAL A 177 -7.00 -13.62 15.80
CA VAL A 177 -7.92 -13.20 14.73
C VAL A 177 -9.30 -12.92 15.31
N GLY A 178 -9.84 -11.72 15.07
CA GLY A 178 -11.16 -11.30 15.55
C GLY A 178 -11.13 -10.28 16.68
N TYR A 179 -9.96 -9.98 17.24
CA TYR A 179 -9.82 -8.88 18.19
C TYR A 179 -10.29 -7.54 17.60
N ARG A 180 -11.02 -6.77 18.41
CA ARG A 180 -11.48 -5.42 18.07
C ARG A 180 -10.96 -4.43 19.09
N ALA A 181 -10.24 -3.42 18.61
CA ALA A 181 -9.73 -2.35 19.46
C ALA A 181 -10.87 -1.66 20.24
N PRO A 182 -10.63 -1.25 21.49
CA PRO A 182 -11.64 -0.58 22.31
C PRO A 182 -12.06 0.77 21.70
N SER A 183 -13.31 1.17 21.94
CA SER A 183 -13.78 2.52 21.60
C SER A 183 -13.17 3.55 22.55
N SER A 184 -13.19 4.83 22.15
CA SER A 184 -12.71 5.93 22.99
C SER A 184 -13.42 6.01 24.35
N GLU A 185 -14.69 5.61 24.42
CA GLU A 185 -15.48 5.57 25.65
C GLU A 185 -15.00 4.49 26.63
N LYS A 186 -14.51 3.35 26.13
CA LYS A 186 -13.97 2.28 26.98
C LYS A 186 -12.54 2.54 27.45
N LEU A 187 -11.85 3.49 26.82
CA LEU A 187 -10.47 3.86 27.15
C LEU A 187 -10.39 5.04 28.14
N ARG A 188 -11.50 5.72 28.40
CA ARG A 188 -11.59 6.87 29.31
C ARG A 188 -12.09 6.43 30.68
#